data_AF-A0A8H6HM75-F1
#
_entry.id   AF-A0A8H6HM75-F1
#
_cell.length_a   1.000
_cell.length_b   1.000
_cell.length_c   1.000
_cell.angle_alpha   90.00
_cell.angle_beta   90.00
_cell.angle_gamma   90.00
#
_symmetry.space_group_name_H-M   'P 1'
#
loop_
_entity.id
_entity.type
_entity.pdbx_description
1 polymer ?
#
loop_
_entity_poly.entity_id
_entity_poly.type
_entity_poly.pdbx_seq_one_letter_code
_entity_poly.pdbx_strand_id
1 'polypeptide(L)'
;MPERVTNAAGRAQKETTNLPPRSSTFTVAAGGGKPAQTYTGLDVRKAVHAGHKEAERLKTPGISKSQIKQSPNKSFNNRPNVVPQASTSSSSSKTTSTQASKPIPSMTVVKSSGVPLPNKSNPATHGPARVVTQETKKGNNTVRGVIAHDQSRPATSPGYNDHFQVPEKKQRPPKPQDVMKGALHYFSHPSD
;
A
#
# COMPACT_ATOMS: atom_id res chain seq x y z
N MET A 1 -3.50 17.25 -25.02
CA MET A 1 -4.35 16.72 -23.92
C MET A 1 -3.62 16.16 -22.67
N PRO A 2 -2.33 15.77 -22.66
CA PRO A 2 -1.72 15.14 -21.46
C PRO A 2 -1.55 16.09 -20.26
N GLU A 3 -1.36 17.40 -20.50
CA GLU A 3 -1.17 18.38 -19.41
C GLU A 3 -2.40 18.59 -18.52
N ARG A 4 -3.61 18.42 -19.06
CA ARG A 4 -4.85 18.57 -18.28
C ARG A 4 -4.99 17.43 -17.25
N VAL A 5 -4.56 16.23 -17.62
CA VAL A 5 -4.55 15.03 -16.76
C VAL A 5 -3.52 15.18 -15.63
N THR A 6 -2.33 15.73 -15.92
CA THR A 6 -1.29 15.93 -14.91
C THR A 6 -1.68 16.98 -13.87
N ASN A 7 -2.34 18.07 -14.29
CA ASN A 7 -2.77 19.15 -13.40
C ASN A 7 -3.91 18.72 -12.46
N ALA A 8 -4.93 18.02 -12.98
CA ALA A 8 -6.03 17.50 -12.17
C ALA A 8 -5.55 16.46 -11.15
N ALA A 9 -4.68 15.53 -11.56
CA ALA A 9 -4.11 14.53 -10.66
C ALA A 9 -3.20 15.13 -9.58
N GLY A 10 -2.44 16.19 -9.92
CA GLY A 10 -1.65 16.95 -8.96
C GLY A 10 -2.52 17.63 -7.90
N ARG A 11 -3.65 18.23 -8.30
CA ARG A 11 -4.62 18.82 -7.37
C ARG A 11 -5.27 17.77 -6.47
N ALA A 12 -5.77 16.68 -7.04
CA ALA A 12 -6.38 15.59 -6.28
C ALA A 12 -5.41 14.99 -5.26
N GLN A 13 -4.12 14.89 -5.58
CA GLN A 13 -3.10 14.44 -4.63
C GLN A 13 -2.93 15.42 -3.46
N LYS A 14 -2.92 16.73 -3.70
CA LYS A 14 -2.80 17.75 -2.64
C LYS A 14 -4.00 17.73 -1.70
N GLU A 15 -5.18 17.46 -2.24
CA GLU A 15 -6.44 17.33 -1.48
C GLU A 15 -6.59 15.95 -0.81
N THR A 16 -5.66 15.01 -1.07
CA THR A 16 -5.69 13.68 -0.44
C THR A 16 -5.21 13.75 1.01
N THR A 17 -6.04 13.27 1.92
CA THR A 17 -5.79 13.24 3.36
C THR A 17 -5.20 11.91 3.82
N ASN A 18 -4.64 11.88 5.04
CA ASN A 18 -4.01 10.69 5.67
C ASN A 18 -2.85 10.06 4.88
N LEU A 19 -2.15 10.85 4.06
CA LEU A 19 -0.94 10.36 3.39
C LEU A 19 0.15 10.08 4.44
N PRO A 20 0.79 8.90 4.42
CA PRO A 20 1.82 8.57 5.40
C PRO A 20 3.05 9.50 5.24
N PRO A 21 3.78 9.80 6.33
CA PRO A 21 5.06 10.53 6.24
C PRO A 21 6.02 9.85 5.26
N ARG A 22 6.83 10.64 4.52
CA ARG A 22 7.76 10.10 3.51
C ARG A 22 8.73 9.04 4.07
N SER A 23 9.12 9.19 5.35
CA SER A 23 10.02 8.31 6.09
C SER A 23 9.36 7.07 6.69
N SER A 24 8.04 6.93 6.62
CA SER A 24 7.35 5.76 7.15
C SER A 24 7.60 4.55 6.27
N THR A 25 7.57 3.35 6.84
CA THR A 25 7.79 2.11 6.10
C THR A 25 6.64 1.12 6.26
N PHE A 26 6.45 0.29 5.24
CA PHE A 26 5.45 -0.76 5.16
C PHE A 26 6.15 -2.02 4.65
N THR A 27 6.20 -3.07 5.47
CA THR A 27 6.90 -4.31 5.11
C THR A 27 5.91 -5.43 4.87
N VAL A 28 5.92 -5.96 3.65
CA VAL A 28 5.24 -7.20 3.27
C VAL A 28 6.22 -8.35 3.47
N ALA A 29 5.80 -9.34 4.26
CA ALA A 29 6.62 -10.52 4.52
C ALA A 29 6.84 -11.36 3.26
N ALA A 30 7.95 -12.10 3.23
CA ALA A 30 8.21 -13.11 2.22
C ALA A 30 7.19 -14.27 2.35
N GLY A 31 6.98 -15.01 1.26
CA GLY A 31 6.12 -16.20 1.26
C GLY A 31 6.06 -16.85 -0.11
N GLY A 32 5.85 -18.17 -0.16
CA GLY A 32 5.62 -18.90 -1.42
C GLY A 32 6.75 -18.74 -2.46
N GLY A 33 8.00 -18.63 -2.00
CA GLY A 33 9.18 -18.39 -2.85
C GLY A 33 9.39 -16.93 -3.27
N LYS A 34 8.54 -15.99 -2.84
CA LYS A 34 8.67 -14.56 -3.15
C LYS A 34 9.38 -13.81 -2.02
N PRO A 35 10.31 -12.90 -2.33
CA PRO A 35 11.05 -12.15 -1.32
C PRO A 35 10.16 -11.12 -0.61
N ALA A 36 10.54 -10.77 0.63
CA ALA A 36 9.89 -9.68 1.36
C ALA A 36 10.09 -8.34 0.62
N GLN A 37 9.08 -7.46 0.66
CA GLN A 37 9.15 -6.14 0.04
C GLN A 37 8.86 -5.06 1.08
N THR A 38 9.74 -4.05 1.13
CA THR A 38 9.53 -2.86 1.97
C THR A 38 9.26 -1.65 1.10
N TYR A 39 8.20 -0.93 1.45
CA TYR A 39 7.77 0.32 0.83
C TYR A 39 7.97 1.48 1.77
N THR A 40 8.22 2.65 1.21
CA THR A 40 8.27 3.91 1.94
C THR A 40 6.94 4.66 1.83
N GLY A 41 6.70 5.62 2.72
CA GLY A 41 5.57 6.54 2.57
C GLY A 41 5.70 7.41 1.31
N LEU A 42 6.92 7.60 0.80
CA LEU A 42 7.14 8.17 -0.53
C LEU A 42 6.57 7.28 -1.64
N ASP A 43 6.82 5.97 -1.60
CA ASP A 43 6.26 5.01 -2.56
C ASP A 43 4.73 5.04 -2.55
N VAL A 44 4.14 5.10 -1.34
CA VAL A 44 2.68 5.23 -1.17
C VAL A 44 2.15 6.51 -1.82
N ARG A 45 2.78 7.67 -1.57
CA ARG A 45 2.37 8.95 -2.18
C ARG A 45 2.51 8.94 -3.70
N LYS A 46 3.55 8.31 -4.24
CA LYS A 46 3.73 8.13 -5.69
C LYS A 46 2.63 7.25 -6.28
N ALA A 47 2.30 6.14 -5.62
CA ALA A 47 1.20 5.27 -6.03
C ALA A 47 -0.14 6.00 -6.02
N VAL A 48 -0.46 6.77 -4.97
CA VAL A 48 -1.68 7.60 -4.93
C VAL A 48 -1.74 8.58 -6.10
N HIS A 49 -0.64 9.28 -6.40
CA HIS A 49 -0.60 10.19 -7.54
C HIS A 49 -0.82 9.48 -8.87
N ALA A 50 -0.20 8.31 -9.07
CA ALA A 50 -0.41 7.49 -10.25
C ALA A 50 -1.86 7.00 -10.36
N GLY A 51 -2.50 6.66 -9.23
CA GLY A 51 -3.92 6.32 -9.16
C GLY A 51 -4.82 7.46 -9.61
N HIS A 52 -4.54 8.69 -9.19
CA HIS A 52 -5.26 9.88 -9.64
C HIS A 52 -5.08 10.16 -11.13
N LYS A 53 -3.85 10.05 -11.64
CA LYS A 53 -3.56 10.17 -13.08
C LYS A 53 -4.35 9.15 -13.89
N GLU A 54 -4.37 7.91 -13.43
CA GLU A 54 -5.10 6.83 -14.08
C GLU A 54 -6.62 7.07 -14.02
N ALA A 55 -7.16 7.51 -12.89
CA ALA A 55 -8.58 7.85 -12.77
C ALA A 55 -8.99 8.96 -13.75
N GLU A 56 -8.17 10.01 -13.90
CA GLU A 56 -8.40 11.06 -14.89
C GLU A 56 -8.24 10.56 -16.33
N ARG A 57 -7.25 9.71 -16.61
CA ARG A 57 -7.09 9.07 -17.92
C ARG A 57 -8.34 8.29 -18.30
N LEU A 58 -8.90 7.50 -17.38
CA LEU A 58 -10.11 6.70 -17.61
C LEU A 58 -11.38 7.53 -17.86
N LYS A 59 -11.40 8.81 -17.45
CA LYS A 59 -12.50 9.76 -17.77
C LYS A 59 -12.39 10.35 -19.18
N THR A 60 -11.27 10.14 -19.88
CA THR A 60 -11.07 10.70 -21.22
C THR A 60 -12.07 10.09 -22.21
N PRO A 61 -12.75 10.89 -23.04
CA PRO A 61 -13.61 10.37 -24.10
C PRO A 61 -12.84 9.40 -25.02
N GLY A 62 -13.48 8.30 -25.40
CA GLY A 62 -12.88 7.29 -26.29
C GLY A 62 -12.11 6.16 -25.61
N ILE A 63 -12.01 6.15 -24.27
CA ILE A 63 -11.44 5.01 -23.55
C ILE A 63 -12.39 3.79 -23.63
N SER A 64 -11.86 2.65 -24.06
CA SER A 64 -12.64 1.42 -24.22
C SER A 64 -12.87 0.69 -22.90
N LYS A 65 -13.94 -0.11 -22.83
CA LYS A 65 -14.22 -0.99 -21.68
C LYS A 65 -13.07 -1.95 -21.37
N SER A 66 -12.34 -2.40 -22.40
CA SER A 66 -11.16 -3.26 -22.23
C SER A 66 -10.03 -2.52 -21.50
N GLN A 67 -9.74 -1.27 -21.90
CA GLN A 67 -8.75 -0.44 -21.22
C GLN A 67 -9.13 -0.13 -19.77
N ILE A 68 -10.41 0.09 -19.48
CA ILE A 68 -10.91 0.24 -18.09
C ILE A 68 -10.68 -1.06 -17.30
N LYS A 69 -11.00 -2.22 -17.89
CA LYS A 69 -10.79 -3.54 -17.28
C LYS A 69 -9.32 -3.89 -17.07
N GLN A 70 -8.40 -3.33 -17.84
CA GLN A 70 -6.96 -3.53 -17.65
C GLN A 70 -6.33 -2.53 -16.68
N SER A 71 -7.06 -1.48 -16.28
CA SER A 71 -6.54 -0.46 -15.38
C SER A 71 -6.00 -1.07 -14.08
N PRO A 72 -4.79 -0.66 -13.63
CA PRO A 72 -4.25 -1.13 -12.35
C PRO A 72 -5.05 -0.58 -11.15
N ASN A 73 -5.72 0.56 -11.33
CA ASN A 73 -6.56 1.19 -10.32
C ASN A 73 -7.93 0.47 -10.27
N LYS A 74 -8.05 -0.48 -9.33
CA LYS A 74 -9.26 -1.30 -9.18
C LYS A 74 -10.16 -0.78 -8.09
N SER A 75 -11.47 -0.96 -8.23
CA SER A 75 -12.38 -0.80 -7.10
C SER A 75 -11.98 -1.77 -5.98
N PHE A 76 -11.94 -1.28 -4.75
CA PHE A 76 -11.62 -2.09 -3.59
C PHE A 76 -12.85 -2.21 -2.71
N ASN A 77 -13.60 -3.29 -2.85
CA ASN A 77 -14.73 -3.55 -1.98
C ASN A 77 -14.23 -4.31 -0.75
N ASN A 78 -14.31 -3.67 0.42
CA ASN A 78 -14.01 -4.30 1.70
C ASN A 78 -15.05 -5.40 1.98
N ARG A 79 -14.87 -6.58 1.40
CA ARG A 79 -15.64 -7.76 1.80
C ARG A 79 -15.21 -8.07 3.23
N PRO A 80 -16.13 -8.23 4.20
CA PRO A 80 -15.74 -8.70 5.51
C PRO A 80 -14.90 -9.96 5.33
N ASN A 81 -13.80 -10.09 6.07
CA ASN A 81 -13.09 -11.36 6.16
C ASN A 81 -14.13 -12.37 6.63
N VAL A 82 -14.62 -13.20 5.70
CA VAL A 82 -15.19 -14.47 6.08
C VAL A 82 -13.97 -15.23 6.57
N VAL A 83 -13.70 -15.15 7.88
CA VAL A 83 -12.83 -16.11 8.53
C VAL A 83 -13.35 -17.46 8.05
N PRO A 84 -12.53 -18.28 7.35
CA PRO A 84 -12.99 -19.60 6.96
C PRO A 84 -13.47 -20.27 8.23
N GLN A 85 -14.78 -20.50 8.32
CA GLN A 85 -15.33 -21.29 9.40
C GLN A 85 -14.56 -22.61 9.32
N ALA A 86 -13.79 -22.92 10.36
CA ALA A 86 -12.94 -24.11 10.36
C ALA A 86 -13.81 -25.28 9.95
N SER A 87 -13.56 -25.82 8.75
CA SER A 87 -14.26 -26.99 8.29
C SER A 87 -13.91 -28.10 9.27
N THR A 88 -14.90 -28.49 10.06
CA THR A 88 -14.90 -29.68 10.90
C THR A 88 -14.78 -30.90 10.00
N SER A 89 -13.56 -31.19 9.55
CA SER A 89 -13.17 -32.46 8.95
C SER A 89 -11.64 -32.52 8.81
N SER A 90 -11.04 -33.16 9.81
CA SER A 90 -9.88 -34.07 9.72
C SER A 90 -8.61 -33.64 8.95
N SER A 91 -7.53 -33.62 9.74
CA SER A 91 -6.17 -34.09 9.41
C SER A 91 -5.24 -33.19 8.58
N SER A 92 -4.17 -32.81 9.28
CA SER A 92 -2.80 -32.54 8.81
C SER A 92 -2.44 -31.13 8.30
N SER A 93 -1.30 -30.67 8.81
CA SER A 93 -0.55 -29.44 8.52
C SER A 93 -1.12 -28.13 9.05
N LYS A 94 -0.86 -27.92 10.35
CA LYS A 94 -0.84 -26.64 11.04
C LYS A 94 0.35 -25.81 10.55
N THR A 95 0.25 -25.21 9.36
CA THR A 95 1.14 -24.08 8.99
C THR A 95 0.61 -22.85 9.70
N THR A 96 1.19 -22.58 10.86
CA THR A 96 0.93 -21.39 11.67
C THR A 96 1.28 -20.15 10.84
N SER A 97 0.31 -19.52 10.17
CA SER A 97 0.48 -18.17 9.64
C SER A 97 0.57 -17.22 10.84
N THR A 98 1.79 -16.95 11.31
CA THR A 98 2.10 -16.14 12.49
C THR A 98 1.82 -14.65 12.33
N GLN A 99 1.20 -14.21 11.23
CA GLN A 99 0.69 -12.85 11.14
C GLN A 99 -0.72 -12.80 11.73
N ALA A 100 -0.84 -12.26 12.94
CA ALA A 100 -2.10 -11.75 13.44
C ALA A 100 -2.63 -10.72 12.44
N SER A 101 -3.49 -11.16 11.52
CA SER A 101 -4.06 -10.34 10.45
C SER A 101 -4.86 -9.22 11.10
N LYS A 102 -4.26 -8.03 11.21
CA LYS A 102 -5.03 -6.85 11.57
C LYS A 102 -6.15 -6.73 10.55
N PRO A 103 -7.40 -6.48 10.99
CA PRO A 103 -8.53 -6.41 10.08
C PRO A 103 -8.23 -5.39 8.97
N ILE A 104 -8.62 -5.74 7.74
CA ILE A 104 -8.60 -4.84 6.59
C ILE A 104 -9.25 -3.51 7.03
N PRO A 105 -8.75 -2.34 6.59
CA PRO A 105 -9.27 -1.06 7.05
C PRO A 105 -10.78 -1.03 6.93
N SER A 106 -11.48 -0.77 8.04
CA SER A 106 -12.92 -0.56 8.00
C SER A 106 -13.22 0.63 7.08
N MET A 107 -14.16 0.44 6.15
CA MET A 107 -14.54 1.44 5.17
C MET A 107 -16.03 1.71 5.29
N THR A 108 -16.40 2.98 5.37
CA THR A 108 -17.77 3.42 5.03
C THR A 108 -17.99 3.19 3.54
N VAL A 109 -19.22 2.87 3.12
CA VAL A 109 -19.67 2.35 1.79
C VAL A 109 -19.38 3.27 0.58
N VAL A 110 -18.47 4.23 0.70
CA VAL A 110 -18.08 5.13 -0.38
C VAL A 110 -17.12 4.44 -1.36
N LYS A 111 -17.13 4.89 -2.62
CA LYS A 111 -16.22 4.44 -3.67
C LYS A 111 -14.79 4.43 -3.16
N SER A 112 -14.14 3.29 -3.32
CA SER A 112 -12.77 3.09 -2.91
C SER A 112 -12.01 2.31 -3.94
N SER A 113 -10.70 2.53 -3.94
CA SER A 113 -9.82 2.01 -4.97
C SER A 113 -8.51 1.52 -4.38
N GLY A 114 -8.03 0.42 -4.94
CA GLY A 114 -6.75 -0.20 -4.60
C GLY A 114 -5.75 0.02 -5.71
N VAL A 115 -4.77 0.90 -5.45
CA VAL A 115 -3.71 1.23 -6.40
C VAL A 115 -2.46 0.41 -6.10
N PRO A 116 -1.88 -0.33 -7.04
CA PRO A 116 -0.72 -1.17 -6.77
C PRO A 116 0.51 -0.34 -6.40
N LEU A 117 1.26 -0.83 -5.42
CA LEU A 117 2.63 -0.41 -5.16
C LEU A 117 3.57 -1.09 -6.19
N PRO A 118 4.70 -0.47 -6.52
CA PRO A 118 5.64 -1.04 -7.49
C PRO A 118 6.21 -2.36 -6.98
N ASN A 119 6.44 -3.34 -7.86
CA ASN A 119 7.18 -4.53 -7.46
C ASN A 119 8.67 -4.18 -7.38
N LYS A 120 9.27 -4.30 -6.19
CA LYS A 120 10.69 -3.99 -5.96
C LYS A 120 11.63 -5.06 -6.53
N SER A 121 11.12 -6.28 -6.78
CA SER A 121 11.91 -7.41 -7.31
C SER A 121 11.79 -7.53 -8.83
N ASN A 122 10.66 -7.13 -9.42
CA ASN A 122 10.48 -7.12 -10.87
C ASN A 122 9.63 -5.89 -11.29
N PRO A 123 10.26 -4.78 -11.70
CA PRO A 123 9.56 -3.54 -12.05
C PRO A 123 8.50 -3.65 -13.15
N ALA A 124 8.54 -4.69 -14.00
CA ALA A 124 7.56 -4.92 -15.05
C ALA A 124 6.19 -5.40 -14.52
N THR A 125 6.10 -5.73 -13.23
CA THR A 125 4.90 -6.30 -12.61
C THR A 125 4.42 -5.44 -11.45
N HIS A 126 3.14 -5.59 -11.09
CA HIS A 126 2.61 -4.98 -9.87
C HIS A 126 3.15 -5.68 -8.63
N GLY A 127 3.44 -4.88 -7.59
CA GLY A 127 3.89 -5.41 -6.31
C GLY A 127 2.78 -6.15 -5.57
N PRO A 128 3.14 -6.92 -4.53
CA PRO A 128 2.19 -7.66 -3.71
C PRO A 128 1.24 -6.78 -2.89
N ALA A 129 1.53 -5.47 -2.79
CA ALA A 129 0.77 -4.52 -1.99
C ALA A 129 0.00 -3.50 -2.83
N ARG A 130 -1.09 -2.99 -2.27
CA ARG A 130 -1.92 -1.91 -2.82
C ARG A 130 -2.15 -0.84 -1.75
N VAL A 131 -2.19 0.41 -2.18
CA VAL A 131 -2.69 1.53 -1.37
C VAL A 131 -4.20 1.62 -1.55
N VAL A 132 -4.94 1.66 -0.46
CA VAL A 132 -6.39 1.86 -0.48
C VAL A 132 -6.68 3.35 -0.29
N THR A 133 -7.34 3.94 -1.28
CA THR A 133 -7.92 5.28 -1.23
C THR A 133 -9.43 5.21 -1.20
N GLN A 134 -10.06 6.10 -0.44
CA GLN A 134 -11.51 6.22 -0.35
C GLN A 134 -11.91 7.65 -0.70
N GLU A 135 -12.92 7.79 -1.56
CA GLU A 135 -13.53 9.08 -1.82
C GLU A 135 -14.36 9.49 -0.58
N THR A 136 -14.29 10.76 -0.21
CA THR A 136 -15.06 11.36 0.88
C THR A 136 -16.36 11.94 0.33
N LYS A 137 -17.33 12.22 1.21
CA LYS A 137 -18.58 12.88 0.80
C LYS A 137 -18.38 14.24 0.09
N LYS A 138 -17.23 14.88 0.32
CA LYS A 138 -16.86 16.17 -0.29
C LYS A 138 -16.16 16.01 -1.66
N GLY A 139 -15.99 14.78 -2.17
CA GLY A 139 -15.28 14.50 -3.42
C GLY A 139 -13.74 14.41 -3.30
N ASN A 140 -13.18 14.70 -2.12
CA ASN A 140 -11.75 14.53 -1.86
C ASN A 140 -11.40 13.07 -1.56
N ASN A 141 -10.12 12.70 -1.60
CA ASN A 141 -9.67 11.35 -1.28
C ASN A 141 -9.02 11.26 0.13
N THR A 142 -9.15 10.12 0.80
CA THR A 142 -8.38 9.77 2.00
C THR A 142 -7.65 8.46 1.76
N VAL A 143 -6.38 8.37 2.15
CA VAL A 143 -5.72 7.08 2.28
C VAL A 143 -6.28 6.36 3.50
N ARG A 144 -6.63 5.07 3.35
CA ARG A 144 -7.11 4.21 4.43
C ARG A 144 -6.02 3.27 4.95
N GLY A 145 -5.05 2.95 4.11
CA GLY A 145 -3.90 2.14 4.48
C GLY A 145 -3.26 1.44 3.29
N VAL A 146 -2.23 0.65 3.56
CA VAL A 146 -1.63 -0.29 2.62
C VAL A 146 -2.12 -1.70 2.92
N ILE A 147 -2.63 -2.41 1.93
CA ILE A 147 -2.99 -3.83 2.03
C ILE A 147 -2.04 -4.66 1.18
N ALA A 148 -1.89 -5.94 1.47
CA ALA A 148 -1.13 -6.87 0.65
C ALA A 148 -1.82 -8.23 0.56
N HIS A 149 -1.55 -8.96 -0.52
CA HIS A 149 -1.90 -10.36 -0.65
C HIS A 149 -0.95 -11.21 0.20
N ASP A 150 -1.47 -12.25 0.86
CA ASP A 150 -0.66 -13.28 1.53
C ASP A 150 0.24 -14.00 0.50
N GLN A 151 1.54 -13.73 0.55
CA GLN A 151 2.51 -14.26 -0.41
C GLN A 151 2.71 -15.78 -0.28
N SER A 152 2.34 -16.36 0.87
CA SER A 152 2.48 -17.80 1.12
C SER A 152 1.43 -18.65 0.41
N ARG A 153 0.34 -18.02 -0.04
CA ARG A 153 -0.78 -18.74 -0.66
C ARG A 153 -0.56 -18.88 -2.16
N PRO A 154 -0.80 -20.08 -2.71
CA PRO A 154 -0.93 -20.22 -4.16
C PRO A 154 -2.12 -19.38 -4.63
N ALA A 155 -2.07 -18.92 -5.88
CA ALA A 155 -3.16 -18.16 -6.51
C ALA A 155 -4.36 -19.08 -6.82
N THR A 156 -4.92 -19.74 -5.81
CA THR A 156 -6.00 -20.72 -5.97
C THR A 156 -7.33 -20.07 -5.62
N SER A 157 -8.17 -19.96 -6.65
CA SER A 157 -9.57 -19.52 -6.67
C SER A 157 -9.84 -18.01 -6.66
N PRO A 158 -10.48 -17.47 -7.73
CA PRO A 158 -10.99 -16.11 -7.73
C PRO A 158 -12.09 -15.95 -6.66
N GLY A 159 -11.90 -15.02 -5.72
CA GLY A 159 -12.94 -14.62 -4.76
C GLY A 159 -12.59 -14.75 -3.28
N TYR A 160 -11.46 -15.37 -2.93
CA TYR A 160 -10.99 -15.38 -1.54
C TYR A 160 -10.40 -14.02 -1.15
N ASN A 161 -10.81 -13.50 0.01
CA ASN A 161 -10.22 -12.30 0.58
C ASN A 161 -8.93 -12.66 1.32
N ASP A 162 -7.82 -12.64 0.60
CA ASP A 162 -6.46 -12.90 1.12
C ASP A 162 -5.71 -11.60 1.45
N HIS A 163 -6.40 -10.46 1.45
CA HIS A 163 -5.80 -9.18 1.77
C HIS A 163 -5.64 -9.03 3.28
N PHE A 164 -4.47 -8.55 3.70
CA PHE A 164 -4.23 -8.12 5.08
C PHE A 164 -3.73 -6.67 5.11
N GLN A 165 -4.03 -5.97 6.20
CA GLN A 165 -3.51 -4.62 6.42
C GLN A 165 -2.01 -4.69 6.74
N VAL A 166 -1.18 -4.02 5.96
CA VAL A 166 0.24 -3.84 6.24
C VAL A 166 0.41 -2.69 7.24
N PRO A 167 0.99 -2.93 8.43
CA PRO A 167 1.20 -1.87 9.41
C PRO A 167 2.19 -0.81 8.92
N GLU A 168 1.86 0.45 9.16
CA GLU A 168 2.80 1.57 9.03
C GLU A 168 3.77 1.56 10.21
N LYS A 169 5.08 1.54 9.93
CA LYS A 169 6.13 1.84 10.90
C LYS A 169 6.63 3.26 10.69
N LYS A 170 6.32 4.16 11.61
CA LYS A 170 6.86 5.52 11.60
C LYS A 170 8.30 5.47 12.11
N GLN A 171 9.27 5.92 11.32
CA GLN A 171 10.61 6.19 11.85
C GLN A 171 10.46 7.28 12.92
N ARG A 172 10.72 6.94 14.19
CA ARG A 172 10.86 7.95 15.24
C ARG A 172 12.09 8.80 14.88
N PRO A 173 12.01 10.14 14.97
CA PRO A 173 13.21 10.94 14.90
C PRO A 173 14.18 10.47 16.00
N PRO A 174 15.51 10.49 15.75
CA PRO A 174 16.48 10.19 16.79
C PRO A 174 16.20 11.09 18.00
N LYS A 175 16.25 10.52 19.21
CA LYS A 175 16.13 11.34 20.41
C LYS A 175 17.32 12.32 20.43
N PRO A 176 17.12 13.59 20.83
CA PRO A 176 18.21 14.58 20.89
C PRO A 176 19.45 14.10 21.67
N GLN A 177 19.25 13.17 22.61
CA GLN A 177 20.29 12.59 23.46
C GLN A 177 21.33 11.74 22.69
N ASP A 178 20.98 11.18 21.53
CA ASP A 178 21.92 10.37 20.72
C ASP A 178 22.80 11.24 19.80
N VAL A 179 22.42 12.49 19.53
CA VAL A 179 23.19 13.40 18.66
C VAL A 179 24.40 13.98 19.39
N MET A 180 24.32 14.14 20.72
CA MET A 180 25.41 14.73 21.51
C MET A 180 26.56 13.76 21.82
N LYS A 181 26.37 12.44 21.67
CA LYS A 181 27.47 11.46 21.87
C LYS A 181 28.41 11.33 20.67
N GLY A 182 27.97 11.71 19.47
CA GLY A 182 28.81 11.65 18.25
C GLY A 182 29.73 12.85 18.06
N ALA A 183 29.45 13.98 18.71
CA ALA A 183 30.19 15.24 18.50
C ALA A 183 31.41 15.43 19.42
N LEU A 184 31.61 14.55 20.42
CA LEU A 184 32.66 14.69 21.43
C LEU A 184 33.96 13.92 21.12
N HIS A 185 34.04 13.17 20.02
CA HIS A 185 35.22 12.37 19.66
C HIS A 185 36.17 13.03 18.64
N TYR A 186 36.03 14.32 18.33
CA TYR A 186 36.81 15.00 17.27
C TYR A 186 37.74 16.12 17.72
N PHE A 187 37.99 16.30 19.02
CA PHE A 187 38.96 17.29 19.52
C PHE A 187 39.83 16.69 20.62
N SER A 188 40.84 15.91 20.23
CA SER A 188 42.05 15.69 21.04
C SER A 188 43.14 15.07 20.16
N HIS A 189 43.87 15.91 19.43
CA HIS A 189 45.28 15.64 19.12
C HIS A 189 46.03 16.91 19.50
N PRO A 190 46.85 16.91 20.57
CA PRO A 190 47.85 17.94 20.75
C PRO A 190 48.95 17.71 19.72
N SER A 191 49.34 18.80 19.06
CA SER A 191 50.53 18.88 18.23
C SER A 191 51.78 18.68 19.10
N ASP A 192 52.69 17.83 18.64
CA ASP A 192 54.14 18.00 18.78
C ASP A 192 54.78 17.50 17.47
#